data_AF-A0AA35TBX8-F1
#
_entry.id   AF-A0AA35TBX8-F1
#
_cell.length_a   1.000
_cell.length_b   1.000
_cell.length_c   1.000
_cell.angle_alpha   90.00
_cell.angle_beta   90.00
_cell.angle_gamma   90.00
#
_symmetry.space_group_name_H-M   'P 1'
#
loop_
_entity.id
_entity.type
_entity.pdbx_description
1 polymer ?
#
loop_
_entity_poly.entity_id
_entity_poly.type
_entity_poly.pdbx_seq_one_letter_code
_entity_poly.pdbx_strand_id
1 'polypeptide(L)'
;MPRNYGYNPYVGYDSTSRPFLFLGTPDARLKPAERVLGLTTETDAIAYPFAALEEARVVHDSFGGAELAIFHKAGLASALDTAVISSGRDIGTVAVFERQLGDQLLTFSANEDGTFSDAETGSTWDILGKATDGPLAGENLTPVLHFDHFWFAWAAFFPETELYSPS
;
A
#
# COMPACT_ATOMS: atom_id res chain seq x y z
N MET A 1 0.53 -22.46 -29.67
CA MET A 1 -0.72 -22.02 -29.01
C MET A 1 -0.33 -21.04 -27.91
N PRO A 2 -0.75 -19.77 -27.96
CA PRO A 2 -0.36 -18.80 -26.95
C PRO A 2 -1.11 -19.10 -25.64
N ARG A 3 -0.38 -19.09 -24.52
CA ARG A 3 -0.95 -19.29 -23.19
C ARG A 3 -1.74 -18.04 -22.81
N ASN A 4 -3.06 -18.21 -22.70
CA ASN A 4 -4.02 -17.20 -22.33
C ASN A 4 -3.87 -16.92 -20.82
N TYR A 5 -3.05 -15.95 -20.44
CA TYR A 5 -3.01 -15.45 -19.07
C TYR A 5 -4.04 -14.33 -18.95
N GLY A 6 -5.17 -14.63 -18.30
CA GLY A 6 -6.28 -13.70 -18.15
C GLY A 6 -7.44 -14.26 -17.33
N TYR A 7 -7.15 -15.21 -16.42
CA TYR A 7 -8.15 -15.68 -15.46
C TYR A 7 -7.81 -15.09 -14.10
N ASN A 8 -8.59 -14.10 -13.67
CA ASN A 8 -8.65 -13.69 -12.28
C ASN A 8 -9.27 -14.86 -11.48
N PRO A 9 -8.52 -15.58 -10.64
CA PRO A 9 -9.03 -16.76 -9.95
C PRO A 9 -9.95 -16.42 -8.76
N TYR A 10 -10.26 -15.14 -8.54
CA TYR A 10 -11.00 -14.64 -7.38
C TYR A 10 -12.43 -14.17 -7.70
N VAL A 11 -12.93 -14.44 -8.91
CA VAL A 11 -14.33 -14.16 -9.28
C VAL A 11 -15.27 -14.87 -8.30
N GLY A 12 -16.06 -14.12 -7.52
CA GLY A 12 -17.05 -14.65 -6.56
C GLY A 12 -16.64 -14.71 -5.09
N TYR A 13 -15.50 -14.12 -4.71
CA TYR A 13 -15.07 -14.06 -3.30
C TYR A 13 -15.95 -13.15 -2.42
N ASP A 14 -16.46 -12.04 -2.98
CA ASP A 14 -17.30 -11.07 -2.26
C ASP A 14 -18.64 -11.66 -1.78
N SER A 15 -19.04 -12.83 -2.31
CA SER A 15 -20.33 -13.45 -2.03
C SER A 15 -20.27 -14.72 -1.18
N THR A 16 -19.08 -15.18 -0.76
CA THR A 16 -18.93 -16.50 -0.11
C THR A 16 -18.22 -16.42 1.23
N SER A 17 -18.87 -16.90 2.30
CA SER A 17 -18.36 -16.82 3.69
C SER A 17 -17.20 -17.77 4.02
N ARG A 18 -16.68 -18.55 3.05
CA ARG A 18 -15.59 -19.51 3.25
C ARG A 18 -14.71 -19.64 2.01
N PRO A 19 -13.41 -19.30 2.08
CA PRO A 19 -12.46 -19.46 0.98
C PRO A 19 -12.10 -20.94 0.74
N PHE A 20 -12.18 -21.39 -0.52
CA PHE A 20 -12.08 -22.80 -0.94
C PHE A 20 -10.66 -23.42 -0.84
N LEU A 21 -9.65 -22.67 -0.39
CA LEU A 21 -8.26 -23.13 -0.29
C LEU A 21 -7.64 -22.93 1.10
N PHE A 22 -8.44 -22.53 2.08
CA PHE A 22 -7.98 -22.41 3.46
C PHE A 22 -8.55 -23.55 4.30
N LEU A 23 -7.69 -24.47 4.72
CA LEU A 23 -8.01 -25.58 5.62
C LEU A 23 -7.80 -25.21 7.10
N GLY A 24 -8.06 -23.95 7.47
CA GLY A 24 -7.85 -23.42 8.83
C GLY A 24 -9.00 -22.53 9.34
N THR A 25 -8.85 -21.97 10.55
CA THR A 25 -9.77 -20.95 11.10
C THR A 25 -9.29 -19.57 10.68
N PRO A 26 -10.10 -18.75 9.98
CA PRO A 26 -9.66 -17.44 9.51
C PRO A 26 -9.22 -16.57 10.68
N ASP A 27 -8.14 -15.81 10.49
CA ASP A 27 -7.68 -14.86 11.49
C ASP A 27 -8.74 -13.75 11.65
N ALA A 28 -9.31 -13.67 12.85
CA ALA A 28 -10.45 -12.79 13.15
C ALA A 28 -10.07 -11.33 13.38
N ARG A 29 -8.77 -10.96 13.34
CA ARG A 29 -8.33 -9.58 13.57
C ARG A 29 -8.83 -8.62 12.49
N LEU A 30 -8.98 -9.08 11.24
CA LEU A 30 -9.60 -8.33 10.14
C LEU A 30 -10.58 -9.22 9.36
N LYS A 31 -11.42 -8.60 8.52
CA LYS A 31 -12.28 -9.39 7.63
C LYS A 31 -11.40 -10.14 6.61
N PRO A 32 -11.70 -11.41 6.29
CA PRO A 32 -10.88 -12.18 5.35
C PRO A 32 -10.59 -11.47 4.02
N ALA A 33 -11.60 -10.83 3.43
CA ALA A 33 -11.50 -10.11 2.16
C ALA A 33 -11.01 -8.66 2.29
N GLU A 34 -10.57 -8.24 3.47
CA GLU A 34 -9.96 -6.93 3.67
C GLU A 34 -8.60 -6.87 2.98
N ARG A 35 -8.27 -5.74 2.35
CA ARG A 35 -6.96 -5.54 1.74
C ARG A 35 -5.99 -4.97 2.77
N VAL A 36 -4.78 -5.51 2.74
CA VAL A 36 -3.67 -5.05 3.55
C VAL A 36 -2.45 -4.83 2.67
N LEU A 37 -1.69 -3.78 2.99
CA LEU A 37 -0.32 -3.65 2.54
C LEU A 37 0.55 -4.40 3.56
N GLY A 38 1.33 -5.36 3.09
CA GLY A 38 2.23 -6.16 3.91
C GLY A 38 3.68 -5.78 3.69
N LEU A 39 4.43 -5.64 4.79
CA LEU A 39 5.89 -5.54 4.80
C LEU A 39 6.48 -6.70 5.58
N THR A 40 7.66 -7.14 5.17
CA THR A 40 8.39 -8.25 5.82
C THR A 40 9.86 -7.94 5.93
N THR A 41 10.48 -8.35 7.03
CA THR A 41 11.92 -8.55 7.15
C THR A 41 12.23 -10.05 7.15
N GLU A 42 13.47 -10.44 7.47
CA GLU A 42 13.80 -11.86 7.70
C GLU A 42 13.09 -12.45 8.92
N THR A 43 12.72 -11.62 9.90
CA THR A 43 12.20 -12.06 11.20
C THR A 43 10.78 -11.62 11.48
N ASP A 44 10.34 -10.49 10.90
CA ASP A 44 9.13 -9.80 11.29
C ASP A 44 8.25 -9.50 10.08
N ALA A 45 6.95 -9.31 10.34
CA ALA A 45 5.98 -8.90 9.35
C ALA A 45 4.99 -7.90 9.96
N ILE A 46 4.57 -6.93 9.17
CA ILE A 46 3.54 -5.96 9.54
C ILE A 46 2.54 -5.81 8.39
N ALA A 47 1.27 -5.65 8.74
CA ALA A 47 0.19 -5.38 7.79
C ALA A 47 -0.51 -4.06 8.13
N TYR A 48 -0.71 -3.25 7.09
CA TYR A 48 -1.44 -1.99 7.13
C TYR A 48 -2.79 -2.16 6.43
N PRO A 49 -3.91 -2.07 7.14
CA PRO A 49 -5.23 -2.09 6.51
C PRO A 49 -5.36 -0.93 5.52
N PHE A 50 -5.81 -1.21 4.29
CA PHE A 50 -5.98 -0.18 3.27
C PHE A 50 -6.93 0.93 3.72
N ALA A 51 -7.95 0.61 4.52
CA ALA A 51 -8.87 1.60 5.07
C ALA A 51 -8.15 2.63 5.97
N ALA A 52 -7.17 2.18 6.76
CA ALA A 52 -6.36 3.07 7.60
C ALA A 52 -5.42 3.94 6.75
N LEU A 53 -4.85 3.37 5.68
CA LEU A 53 -4.02 4.12 4.74
C LEU A 53 -4.83 5.16 3.95
N GLU A 54 -6.05 4.82 3.55
CA GLU A 54 -6.99 5.71 2.86
C GLU A 54 -7.36 6.91 3.73
N GLU A 55 -7.68 6.66 5.01
CA GLU A 55 -8.02 7.72 5.96
C GLU A 55 -6.83 8.65 6.24
N ALA A 56 -5.64 8.09 6.47
CA ALA A 56 -4.45 8.87 6.78
C ALA A 56 -3.87 9.61 5.56
N ARG A 57 -3.99 9.03 4.35
CA ARG A 57 -3.35 9.44 3.09
C ARG A 57 -1.81 9.42 3.08
N VAL A 58 -1.18 9.69 4.22
CA VAL A 58 0.25 9.49 4.47
C VAL A 58 0.40 8.85 5.84
N VAL A 59 1.16 7.76 5.91
CA VAL A 59 1.61 7.17 7.18
C VAL A 59 3.13 7.23 7.23
N HIS A 60 3.66 7.67 8.36
CA HIS A 60 5.09 7.52 8.68
C HIS A 60 5.24 6.41 9.71
N ASP A 61 6.19 5.51 9.46
CA ASP A 61 6.44 4.38 10.36
C ASP A 61 7.92 3.99 10.33
N SER A 62 8.35 3.15 11.27
CA SER A 62 9.70 2.60 11.32
C SER A 62 9.62 1.08 11.34
N PHE A 63 10.09 0.42 10.29
CA PHE A 63 10.03 -1.04 10.16
C PHE A 63 11.31 -1.59 9.54
N GLY A 64 11.85 -2.67 10.13
CA GLY A 64 13.08 -3.30 9.65
C GLY A 64 14.32 -2.39 9.64
N GLY A 65 14.34 -1.35 10.48
CA GLY A 65 15.40 -0.35 10.53
C GLY A 65 15.32 0.74 9.45
N ALA A 66 14.29 0.70 8.59
CA ALA A 66 14.01 1.74 7.61
C ALA A 66 12.94 2.70 8.16
N GLU A 67 13.14 3.99 7.89
CA GLU A 67 12.15 5.05 8.15
C GLU A 67 11.24 5.17 6.92
N LEU A 68 9.96 4.85 7.08
CA LEU A 68 9.03 4.66 5.98
C LEU A 68 8.06 5.83 5.83
N ALA A 69 7.75 6.16 4.58
CA ALA A 69 6.58 6.92 4.20
C ALA A 69 5.69 6.05 3.30
N ILE A 70 4.45 5.83 3.72
CA ILE A 70 3.42 5.12 2.97
C ILE A 70 2.46 6.16 2.41
N PHE A 71 2.44 6.30 1.09
CA PHE A 71 1.57 7.21 0.37
C PHE A 71 0.33 6.48 -0.09
N HIS A 72 -0.84 7.06 0.15
CA HIS A 72 -2.09 6.63 -0.43
C HIS A 72 -2.71 7.77 -1.24
N LYS A 73 -3.02 7.48 -2.50
CA LYS A 73 -3.71 8.39 -3.42
C LYS A 73 -5.05 7.80 -3.83
N ALA A 74 -6.15 8.48 -3.55
CA ALA A 74 -7.48 8.09 -4.06
C ALA A 74 -7.50 8.09 -5.60
N GLY A 75 -8.19 7.14 -6.21
CA GLY A 75 -8.05 6.81 -7.64
C GLY A 75 -9.30 7.04 -8.47
N LEU A 76 -9.78 8.27 -8.62
CA LEU A 76 -11.05 8.49 -9.34
C LEU A 76 -11.03 8.09 -10.84
N ALA A 77 -9.86 7.86 -11.43
CA ALA A 77 -9.66 7.11 -12.67
C ALA A 77 -8.15 6.99 -12.87
N SER A 78 -7.63 5.78 -13.07
CA SER A 78 -6.28 5.59 -13.59
C SER A 78 -6.18 6.36 -14.91
N ALA A 79 -5.48 7.50 -14.91
CA ALA A 79 -5.06 8.18 -16.14
C ALA A 79 -4.00 7.37 -16.92
N LEU A 80 -3.74 6.11 -16.52
CA LEU A 80 -2.87 5.18 -17.21
C LEU A 80 -3.53 3.89 -17.70
N ASP A 81 -4.73 3.48 -17.25
CA ASP A 81 -5.23 2.14 -17.56
C ASP A 81 -6.51 2.13 -18.40
N THR A 82 -6.30 2.19 -19.72
CA THR A 82 -7.23 1.50 -20.61
C THR A 82 -6.82 0.03 -20.68
N ALA A 83 -7.45 -0.84 -19.88
CA ALA A 83 -7.95 -2.17 -20.26
C ALA A 83 -8.42 -2.97 -19.02
N VAL A 84 -9.71 -2.84 -18.71
CA VAL A 84 -10.52 -3.77 -17.89
C VAL A 84 -10.22 -3.82 -16.38
N ILE A 85 -10.91 -2.97 -15.61
CA ILE A 85 -11.51 -3.39 -14.32
C ILE A 85 -12.91 -2.75 -14.23
N SER A 86 -13.83 -3.20 -15.09
CA SER A 86 -15.25 -2.82 -14.95
C SER A 86 -15.88 -3.62 -13.80
N SER A 87 -15.78 -3.09 -12.57
CA SER A 87 -16.65 -3.32 -11.37
C SER A 87 -15.93 -3.24 -10.01
N GLY A 88 -14.65 -2.89 -9.94
CA GLY A 88 -13.99 -2.62 -8.66
C GLY A 88 -14.32 -1.21 -8.18
N ARG A 89 -14.73 -1.05 -6.92
CA ARG A 89 -14.70 0.27 -6.25
C ARG A 89 -13.30 0.88 -6.46
N ASP A 90 -13.22 2.19 -6.61
CA ASP A 90 -11.93 2.89 -6.54
C ASP A 90 -11.28 2.56 -5.18
N ILE A 91 -10.07 1.98 -5.20
CA ILE A 91 -9.33 1.51 -4.02
C ILE A 91 -8.07 2.37 -3.79
N GLY A 92 -7.82 3.37 -4.64
CA GLY A 92 -6.60 4.16 -4.59
C GLY A 92 -5.33 3.40 -4.96
N THR A 93 -4.23 4.14 -5.05
CA THR A 93 -2.86 3.64 -5.24
C THR A 93 -2.09 3.82 -3.94
N VAL A 94 -1.41 2.76 -3.51
CA VAL A 94 -0.49 2.80 -2.36
C VAL A 94 0.95 2.64 -2.86
N ALA A 95 1.87 3.38 -2.26
CA ALA A 95 3.31 3.22 -2.48
C ALA A 95 4.07 3.40 -1.17
N VAL A 96 5.20 2.71 -1.02
CA VAL A 96 6.03 2.74 0.19
C VAL A 96 7.45 3.14 -0.18
N PHE A 97 8.00 4.08 0.57
CA PHE A 97 9.33 4.62 0.35
C PHE A 97 10.12 4.73 1.65
N GLU A 98 11.44 4.69 1.56
CA GLU A 98 12.30 5.24 2.60
C GLU A 98 12.17 6.77 2.58
N ARG A 99 11.81 7.36 3.72
CA ARG A 99 11.67 8.82 3.88
C ARG A 99 12.99 9.51 4.24
N GLN A 100 14.06 8.74 4.41
CA GLN A 100 15.41 9.26 4.54
C GLN A 100 15.98 9.57 3.15
N LEU A 101 16.29 10.84 2.89
CA LEU A 101 16.93 11.29 1.65
C LEU A 101 18.27 11.97 1.99
N GLY A 102 19.37 11.27 1.72
CA GLY A 102 20.70 11.71 2.16
C GLY A 102 20.77 11.78 3.70
N ASP A 103 21.12 12.95 4.23
CA ASP A 103 21.19 13.19 5.68
C ASP A 103 19.87 13.72 6.29
N GLN A 104 18.82 13.85 5.49
CA GLN A 104 17.56 14.44 5.90
C GLN A 104 16.44 13.41 6.02
N LEU A 105 15.74 13.44 7.14
CA LEU A 105 14.57 12.62 7.40
C LEU A 105 13.31 13.41 7.08
N LEU A 106 12.60 13.04 6.02
CA LEU A 106 11.47 13.81 5.49
C LEU A 106 10.15 13.44 6.18
N THR A 107 9.29 14.45 6.33
CA THR A 107 7.94 14.32 6.87
C THR A 107 6.94 14.81 5.84
N PHE A 108 6.07 13.93 5.37
CA PHE A 108 5.15 14.20 4.28
C PHE A 108 3.72 14.52 4.73
N SER A 109 3.03 15.32 3.94
CA SER A 109 1.58 15.51 4.01
C SER A 109 0.95 15.36 2.63
N ALA A 110 -0.24 14.75 2.56
CA ALA A 110 -1.00 14.64 1.31
C ALA A 110 -1.76 15.94 1.01
N ASN A 111 -1.64 16.39 -0.23
CA ASN A 111 -2.37 17.52 -0.79
C ASN A 111 -3.71 17.09 -1.41
N GLU A 112 -4.62 18.04 -1.62
CA GLU A 112 -5.95 17.75 -2.19
C GLU A 112 -5.92 17.28 -3.65
N ASP A 113 -4.87 17.64 -4.39
CA ASP A 113 -4.66 17.25 -5.80
C ASP A 113 -4.02 15.86 -5.96
N GLY A 114 -3.79 15.15 -4.85
CA GLY A 114 -3.16 13.84 -4.83
C GLY A 114 -1.65 13.88 -5.11
N THR A 115 -1.00 15.01 -4.83
CA THR A 115 0.44 15.12 -4.62
C THR A 115 0.77 15.08 -3.13
N PHE A 116 2.06 15.05 -2.79
CA PHE A 116 2.55 15.06 -1.42
C PHE A 116 3.57 16.20 -1.26
N SER A 117 3.70 16.74 -0.05
CA SER A 117 4.71 17.76 0.25
C SER A 117 5.51 17.37 1.47
N ASP A 118 6.82 17.61 1.46
CA ASP A 118 7.67 17.46 2.64
C ASP A 118 7.74 18.76 3.45
N ALA A 119 7.77 18.65 4.78
CA ALA A 119 7.79 19.80 5.68
C ALA A 119 9.15 20.50 5.74
N GLU A 120 10.24 19.77 5.44
CA GLU A 120 11.61 20.22 5.66
C GLU A 120 12.10 21.17 4.56
N THR A 121 11.67 20.95 3.31
CA THR A 121 12.06 21.76 2.14
C THR A 121 10.87 22.41 1.46
N GLY A 122 9.65 21.90 1.68
CA GLY A 122 8.46 22.32 0.96
C GLY A 122 8.42 21.82 -0.49
N SER A 123 9.18 20.77 -0.83
CA SER A 123 9.14 20.19 -2.18
C SER A 123 7.83 19.41 -2.37
N THR A 124 7.39 19.32 -3.62
CA THR A 124 6.19 18.56 -4.00
C THR A 124 6.59 17.26 -4.67
N TRP A 125 5.87 16.19 -4.35
CA TRP A 125 6.18 14.82 -4.73
C TRP A 125 4.97 14.14 -5.38
N ASP A 126 5.21 13.32 -6.39
CA ASP A 126 4.17 12.46 -6.97
C ASP A 126 4.03 11.12 -6.23
N ILE A 127 3.02 10.32 -6.62
CA ILE A 127 2.76 9.00 -6.03
C ILE A 127 3.88 7.98 -6.31
N LEU A 128 4.78 8.27 -7.26
CA LEU A 128 5.92 7.43 -7.60
C LEU A 128 7.15 7.77 -6.75
N GLY A 129 7.03 8.72 -5.82
CA GLY A 129 8.12 9.14 -4.93
C GLY A 129 9.11 10.08 -5.62
N LYS A 130 8.73 10.72 -6.73
CA LYS A 130 9.58 11.69 -7.42
C LYS A 130 9.21 13.11 -7.01
N ALA A 131 10.20 13.91 -6.66
CA ALA A 131 10.02 15.34 -6.44
C ALA A 131 9.79 16.04 -7.79
N THR A 132 8.64 16.68 -7.94
CA THR A 132 8.20 17.36 -9.17
C THR A 132 8.41 18.87 -9.13
N ASP A 133 8.46 19.46 -7.93
CA ASP A 133 8.69 20.89 -7.72
C ASP A 133 9.40 21.16 -6.38
N GLY A 134 9.98 22.36 -6.24
CA GLY A 134 10.69 22.79 -5.04
C GLY A 134 12.19 22.42 -5.02
N PRO A 135 12.87 22.64 -3.87
CA PRO A 135 14.31 22.47 -3.74
C PRO A 135 14.84 21.06 -4.09
N LEU A 136 14.04 20.02 -3.93
CA LEU A 136 14.41 18.63 -4.22
C LEU A 136 13.94 18.16 -5.61
N ALA A 137 13.41 19.05 -6.47
CA ALA A 137 12.87 18.67 -7.77
C ALA A 137 13.87 17.83 -8.61
N GLY A 138 13.41 16.67 -9.08
CA GLY A 138 14.22 15.70 -9.83
C GLY A 138 14.74 14.53 -8.99
N GLU A 139 14.79 14.67 -7.66
CA GLU A 139 15.14 13.58 -6.74
C GLU A 139 14.05 12.51 -6.68
N ASN A 140 14.44 11.30 -6.28
CA ASN A 140 13.53 10.16 -6.14
C ASN A 140 13.74 9.52 -4.77
N LEU A 141 12.65 9.20 -4.08
CA LEU A 141 12.70 8.38 -2.89
C LEU A 141 13.03 6.93 -3.26
N THR A 142 13.63 6.21 -2.31
CA THR A 142 13.96 4.80 -2.49
C THR A 142 12.70 3.97 -2.23
N PRO A 143 12.18 3.20 -3.21
CA PRO A 143 10.98 2.40 -3.00
C PRO A 143 11.28 1.19 -2.11
N VAL A 144 10.36 0.88 -1.22
CA VAL A 144 10.43 -0.29 -0.34
C VAL A 144 9.52 -1.39 -0.89
N LEU A 145 10.06 -2.61 -0.95
CA LEU A 145 9.30 -3.78 -1.38
C LEU A 145 8.15 -4.02 -0.41
N HIS A 146 6.94 -4.09 -0.96
CA HIS A 146 5.72 -4.35 -0.22
C HIS A 146 4.81 -5.27 -1.02
N PHE A 147 3.80 -5.81 -0.35
CA PHE A 147 2.85 -6.73 -0.94
C PHE A 147 1.41 -6.28 -0.72
N ASP A 148 0.64 -6.24 -1.80
CA ASP A 148 -0.79 -5.99 -1.74
C ASP A 148 -1.54 -7.32 -1.70
N HIS A 149 -2.11 -7.64 -0.53
CA HIS A 149 -2.79 -8.91 -0.31
C HIS A 149 -4.16 -8.77 0.35
N PHE A 150 -5.00 -9.78 0.16
CA PHE A 150 -6.15 -9.96 1.04
C PHE A 150 -5.70 -10.53 2.38
N TRP A 151 -6.32 -10.09 3.46
CA TRP A 151 -5.98 -10.46 4.83
C TRP A 151 -5.92 -11.97 5.03
N PHE A 152 -6.89 -12.72 4.50
CA PHE A 152 -6.91 -14.18 4.66
C PHE A 152 -5.63 -14.86 4.10
N ALA A 153 -5.08 -14.32 3.01
CA ALA A 153 -3.88 -14.85 2.40
C ALA A 153 -2.65 -14.42 3.21
N TRP A 154 -2.57 -13.12 3.54
CA TRP A 154 -1.46 -12.59 4.33
C TRP A 154 -1.32 -13.29 5.68
N ALA A 155 -2.39 -13.34 6.47
CA ALA A 155 -2.39 -13.95 7.81
C ALA A 155 -2.14 -15.47 7.77
N ALA A 156 -2.37 -16.15 6.64
CA ALA A 156 -2.02 -17.55 6.48
C ALA A 156 -0.50 -17.77 6.32
N PHE A 157 0.21 -16.83 5.68
CA PHE A 157 1.67 -16.89 5.52
C PHE A 157 2.42 -16.24 6.69
N PHE A 158 1.85 -15.20 7.29
CA PHE A 158 2.44 -14.41 8.38
C PHE A 158 1.47 -14.31 9.56
N PRO A 159 1.20 -15.40 10.30
CA PRO A 159 0.22 -15.42 11.37
C PRO A 159 0.59 -14.48 12.53
N GLU A 160 1.88 -14.32 12.82
CA GLU A 160 2.39 -13.42 13.87
C GLU A 160 2.58 -11.98 13.38
N THR A 161 2.10 -11.63 12.18
CA THR A 161 2.19 -10.26 11.64
C THR A 161 1.63 -9.26 12.64
N GLU A 162 2.34 -8.16 12.84
CA GLU A 162 1.79 -6.99 13.49
C GLU A 162 0.70 -6.37 12.61
N LEU A 163 -0.28 -5.74 13.25
CA LEU A 163 -1.30 -4.95 12.56
C LEU A 163 -1.11 -3.48 12.93
N TYR A 164 -0.87 -2.66 11.92
CA TYR A 164 -0.82 -1.22 12.10
C TYR A 164 -2.15 -0.70 12.65
N SER A 165 -2.05 0.11 13.68
CA SER A 165 -3.19 0.82 14.28
C SER A 165 -2.86 2.31 14.32
N PRO A 166 -3.66 3.17 13.67
CA PRO A 166 -3.45 4.62 13.76
C PRO A 166 -3.55 5.08 15.22
N SER A 167 -2.62 5.94 15.64
CA SER A 167 -2.55 6.53 16.99
C SER A 167 -3.35 7.81 17.11
#